data_AF-A0A962Q4U5-F1
#
_entry.id   AF-A0A962Q4U5-F1
#
_cell.length_a   1.000
_cell.length_b   1.000
_cell.length_c   1.000
_cell.angle_alpha   90.00
_cell.angle_beta   90.00
_cell.angle_gamma   90.00
#
_symmetry.space_group_name_H-M   'P 1'
#
loop_
_entity.id
_entity.type
_entity.pdbx_description
1 polymer ?
#
loop_
_entity_poly.entity_id
_entity_poly.type
_entity_poly.pdbx_seq_one_letter_code
_entity_poly.pdbx_strand_id
1 'polypeptide(L)'
;WFGHIGDGNVHLNILKPDDLPMAEFQQRCGEVSKWVFDIVQRYGGSISAEHGVGLLKKDYLHYSRSALEVSIMRQIKKAFDPQGIMNPGKIFD
;
A
#
# COMPACT_ATOMS: atom_id res chain seq x y z
N TRP A 1 15.33 -4.28 11.27
CA TRP A 1 14.63 -4.75 10.06
C TRP A 1 14.92 -6.21 9.87
N PHE A 2 13.99 -6.94 9.28
CA PHE A 2 14.16 -8.33 8.88
C PHE A 2 13.43 -8.53 7.55
N GLY A 3 13.58 -9.69 6.93
CA GLY A 3 12.89 -9.99 5.69
C GLY A 3 13.40 -11.26 5.05
N HIS A 4 12.95 -11.47 3.82
CA HIS A 4 13.24 -12.63 3.00
C HIS A 4 14.14 -12.18 1.85
N ILE A 5 15.46 -12.23 2.04
CA ILE A 5 16.40 -11.74 1.03
C ILE A 5 16.33 -12.55 -0.29
N GLY A 6 15.91 -13.82 -0.22
CA GLY A 6 15.82 -14.71 -1.39
C GLY A 6 14.77 -14.29 -2.43
N ASP A 7 13.74 -13.54 -2.01
CA ASP A 7 12.69 -13.02 -2.91
C ASP A 7 12.62 -11.48 -2.94
N GLY A 8 13.50 -10.80 -2.19
CA GLY A 8 13.57 -9.34 -2.16
C GLY A 8 12.53 -8.67 -1.27
N ASN A 9 11.89 -9.39 -0.34
CA ASN A 9 10.90 -8.83 0.58
C ASN A 9 11.53 -8.32 1.90
N VAL A 10 11.32 -7.04 2.24
CA VAL A 10 11.82 -6.41 3.47
C VAL A 10 10.67 -5.94 4.36
N HIS A 11 10.71 -6.32 5.64
CA HIS A 11 9.69 -6.00 6.62
C HIS A 11 10.11 -4.75 7.40
N LEU A 12 9.43 -3.64 7.08
CA LEU A 12 9.67 -2.32 7.65
C LEU A 12 8.71 -2.06 8.84
N ASN A 13 9.21 -2.16 10.08
CA ASN A 13 8.52 -1.72 11.30
C ASN A 13 9.15 -0.48 11.93
N ILE A 14 8.32 0.52 12.27
CA ILE A 14 8.73 1.71 13.04
C ILE A 14 8.12 1.57 14.43
N LEU A 15 8.94 1.67 15.47
CA LEU A 15 8.49 1.61 16.86
C LEU A 15 8.22 3.02 17.39
N LYS A 16 7.12 3.19 18.12
CA LYS A 16 6.77 4.47 18.75
C LYS A 16 7.74 4.74 19.92
N PRO A 17 8.40 5.91 19.99
CA PRO A 17 9.07 6.37 21.20
C PRO A 17 8.08 6.53 22.36
N ASP A 18 8.46 6.23 23.60
CA ASP A 18 7.53 6.24 24.75
C ASP A 18 6.87 7.62 24.96
N ASP A 19 7.66 8.68 24.83
CA ASP A 19 7.29 10.09 25.04
C ASP A 19 6.51 10.73 23.88
N LEU A 20 6.37 10.04 22.74
CA LEU A 20 5.65 10.55 21.59
C LEU A 20 4.15 10.21 21.65
N PRO A 21 3.22 11.18 21.55
CA PRO A 21 1.80 10.90 21.47
C PRO A 21 1.44 10.05 20.26
N MET A 22 0.47 9.14 20.42
CA MET A 22 0.09 8.19 19.37
C MET A 22 -0.37 8.88 18.07
N ALA A 23 -1.19 9.92 18.17
CA ALA A 23 -1.71 10.63 17.00
C ALA A 23 -0.59 11.30 16.19
N GLU A 24 0.35 11.94 16.88
CA GLU A 24 1.53 12.54 16.25
C GLU A 24 2.42 11.47 15.59
N PHE A 25 2.64 10.36 16.29
CA PHE A 25 3.39 9.23 15.74
C PHE A 25 2.76 8.69 14.45
N GLN A 26 1.44 8.50 14.44
CA GLN A 26 0.73 8.01 13.26
C GLN A 26 0.82 8.98 12.07
N GLN A 27 0.68 10.28 12.33
CA GLN A 27 0.85 11.31 11.30
C GLN A 27 2.25 11.24 10.68
N ARG A 28 3.29 11.21 11.53
CA ARG A 28 4.69 11.10 11.08
C ARG A 28 4.97 9.80 10.33
N CYS A 29 4.38 8.68 10.77
CA CYS A 29 4.46 7.41 10.03
C CYS A 29 3.83 7.51 8.63
N GLY A 30 2.77 8.30 8.46
CA GLY A 30 2.18 8.57 7.15
C GLY A 30 3.12 9.33 6.21
N GLU A 31 3.86 10.31 6.73
CA GLU A 31 4.90 11.04 5.97
C GLU A 31 6.07 10.12 5.59
N VAL A 32 6.57 9.34 6.55
CA VAL A 32 7.64 8.36 6.31
C VAL A 32 7.22 7.32 5.27
N SER A 33 5.96 6.88 5.30
CA SER A 33 5.44 5.92 4.31
C SER A 33 5.56 6.46 2.89
N LYS A 34 5.26 7.75 2.65
CA LYS A 34 5.41 8.38 1.33
C LYS A 34 6.87 8.36 0.87
N TRP A 35 7.80 8.76 1.73
CA TRP A 35 9.24 8.73 1.41
C TRP A 35 9.75 7.33 1.10
N VAL A 36 9.29 6.32 1.85
CA VAL A 36 9.60 4.92 1.58
C VAL A 36 9.02 4.49 0.23
N PHE A 37 7.77 4.85 -0.07
CA PHE A 37 7.12 4.48 -1.33
C PHE A 37 7.76 5.15 -2.55
N ASP A 38 8.26 6.39 -2.42
CA ASP A 38 9.06 7.04 -3.46
C ASP A 38 10.34 6.25 -3.79
N ILE A 39 11.03 5.73 -2.76
CA ILE A 39 12.21 4.89 -2.92
C ILE A 39 11.82 3.56 -3.59
N VAL A 40 10.78 2.90 -3.08
CA VAL A 40 10.28 1.63 -3.64
C VAL A 40 9.94 1.81 -5.13
N GLN A 41 9.22 2.88 -5.50
CA GLN A 41 8.86 3.16 -6.88
C GLN A 41 10.09 3.44 -7.75
N ARG A 42 11.05 4.24 -7.26
CA ARG A 42 12.30 4.54 -7.98
C ARG A 42 13.06 3.29 -8.39
N TYR A 43 13.04 2.25 -7.57
CA TYR A 43 13.70 0.97 -7.83
C TYR A 43 12.76 -0.09 -8.43
N GLY A 44 11.55 0.28 -8.87
CA GLY A 44 10.60 -0.65 -9.49
C GLY A 44 10.05 -1.72 -8.54
N GLY A 45 10.05 -1.45 -7.23
CA GLY A 45 9.55 -2.37 -6.21
C GLY A 45 8.04 -2.32 -5.98
N SER A 46 7.56 -3.15 -5.04
CA SER A 46 6.15 -3.19 -4.62
C SER A 46 5.97 -2.62 -3.21
N ILE A 47 5.01 -1.70 -3.02
CA ILE A 47 4.61 -1.19 -1.69
C ILE A 47 3.87 -2.25 -0.84
N SER A 48 3.54 -3.39 -1.45
CA SER A 48 3.00 -4.54 -0.76
C SER A 48 3.50 -5.81 -1.43
N ALA A 49 4.54 -6.41 -0.86
CA ALA A 49 5.09 -7.69 -1.33
C ALA A 49 4.10 -8.84 -1.08
N GLU A 50 3.48 -8.88 0.11
CA GLU A 50 2.68 -10.03 0.59
C GLU A 50 1.29 -9.65 1.13
N HIS A 51 1.16 -8.57 1.90
CA HIS A 51 -0.06 -8.29 2.69
C HIS A 51 -1.22 -7.65 1.89
N GLY A 52 -1.07 -7.50 0.57
CA GLY A 52 -2.09 -6.90 -0.28
C GLY A 52 -2.32 -5.41 -0.05
N VAL A 53 -3.37 -4.86 -0.65
CA VAL A 53 -3.66 -3.42 -0.66
C VAL A 53 -4.76 -3.06 0.35
N GLY A 54 -5.92 -3.73 0.24
CA GLY A 54 -7.05 -3.54 1.15
C GLY A 54 -7.55 -2.09 1.21
N LEU A 55 -7.94 -1.66 2.41
CA LEU A 55 -8.32 -0.27 2.68
C LEU A 55 -7.08 0.62 2.90
N LEU A 56 -6.07 0.10 3.60
CA LEU A 56 -4.94 0.90 4.11
C LEU A 56 -4.02 1.41 3.01
N LYS A 57 -3.85 0.66 1.92
CA LYS A 57 -2.90 1.01 0.85
C LYS A 57 -3.55 1.47 -0.45
N LYS A 58 -4.89 1.61 -0.49
CA LYS A 58 -5.60 1.91 -1.75
C LYS A 58 -5.12 3.21 -2.39
N ASP A 59 -4.88 4.24 -1.58
CA ASP A 59 -4.44 5.56 -2.05
C ASP A 59 -3.00 5.56 -2.56
N TYR A 60 -2.21 4.55 -2.18
CA TYR A 60 -0.79 4.40 -2.54
C TYR A 60 -0.57 3.43 -3.70
N LEU A 61 -1.62 2.84 -4.28
CA LEU A 61 -1.48 1.82 -5.33
C LEU A 61 -0.64 2.29 -6.54
N HIS A 62 -0.69 3.59 -6.84
CA HIS A 62 0.05 4.22 -7.94
C HIS A 62 1.57 4.15 -7.81
N TYR A 63 2.11 3.89 -6.60
CA TYR A 63 3.54 3.68 -6.41
C TYR A 63 4.04 2.35 -7.00
N SER A 64 3.15 1.38 -7.25
CA SER A 64 3.51 0.05 -7.77
C SER A 64 2.72 -0.38 -9.01
N ARG A 65 1.70 0.39 -9.41
CA ARG A 65 0.87 0.10 -10.57
C ARG A 65 0.69 1.34 -11.42
N SER A 66 0.81 1.16 -12.73
CA SER A 66 0.48 2.16 -13.73
C SER A 66 -1.01 2.47 -13.75
N ALA A 67 -1.36 3.64 -14.27
CA ALA A 67 -2.77 4.02 -14.49
C ALA A 67 -3.50 3.03 -15.40
N LEU A 68 -2.79 2.40 -16.36
CA LEU A 68 -3.36 1.38 -17.24
C LEU A 68 -3.69 0.09 -16.49
N GLU A 69 -2.78 -0.43 -15.67
CA GLU A 69 -3.05 -1.61 -14.83
C GLU A 69 -4.26 -1.35 -13.91
N VAL A 70 -4.30 -0.17 -13.27
CA VAL A 70 -5.41 0.22 -12.39
C VAL A 70 -6.73 0.32 -13.16
N SER A 71 -6.74 0.87 -14.37
CA SER A 71 -7.97 0.96 -15.18
C SER A 71 -8.49 -0.41 -15.60
N ILE A 72 -7.59 -1.35 -15.90
CA ILE A 72 -7.95 -2.74 -16.21
C ILE A 72 -8.53 -3.44 -14.97
N MET A 73 -7.91 -3.28 -13.80
CA MET A 73 -8.43 -3.85 -12.55
C MET A 73 -9.85 -3.35 -12.23
N ARG A 74 -10.13 -2.06 -12.46
CA ARG A 74 -11.47 -1.48 -12.29
C ARG A 74 -12.49 -2.08 -13.27
N GLN A 75 -12.09 -2.30 -14.52
CA GLN A 75 -12.95 -2.95 -15.52
C GLN A 75 -13.27 -4.39 -15.13
N ILE A 76 -12.28 -5.15 -14.65
CA ILE A 76 -12.48 -6.52 -14.14
C ILE A 76 -13.46 -6.49 -12.97
N LYS A 77 -13.24 -5.61 -11.98
CA LYS A 77 -14.15 -5.45 -10.83
C LYS A 77 -15.59 -5.20 -11.27
N LYS A 78 -15.80 -4.29 -12.22
CA LYS A 78 -17.14 -3.96 -12.75
C LYS A 78 -17.79 -5.13 -13.49
N ALA A 79 -17.02 -5.95 -14.20
CA ALA A 79 -17.55 -7.11 -14.92
C ALA A 79 -18.09 -8.19 -13.98
N PHE A 80 -17.44 -8.40 -12.82
CA PHE A 80 -17.84 -9.44 -11.86
C PHE A 80 -18.73 -8.92 -10.72
N ASP A 81 -18.66 -7.62 -10.40
CA ASP A 81 -19.45 -7.00 -9.34
C ASP A 81 -20.02 -5.64 -9.81
N PRO A 82 -20.99 -5.66 -10.75
CA PRO A 82 -21.58 -4.43 -11.29
C PRO A 82 -22.38 -3.63 -10.26
N GLN A 83 -22.80 -4.27 -9.16
CA GLN A 83 -23.54 -3.63 -8.06
C GLN A 83 -22.63 -3.14 -6.92
N GLY A 84 -21.33 -3.43 -6.97
CA GLY A 84 -20.36 -2.98 -5.96
C GLY A 84 -20.53 -3.60 -4.57
N ILE A 85 -21.18 -4.76 -4.46
CA ILE A 85 -21.50 -5.38 -3.15
C ILE A 85 -20.37 -6.26 -2.62
N MET A 86 -19.45 -6.69 -3.47
CA MET A 86 -18.34 -7.55 -3.07
C MET A 86 -17.20 -6.72 -2.48
N ASN A 87 -17.19 -6.61 -1.16
CA ASN A 87 -16.09 -6.03 -0.39
C ASN A 87 -15.85 -4.52 -0.69
N PRO A 88 -16.87 -3.66 -0.52
CA PRO A 88 -16.83 -2.26 -0.93
C PRO A 88 -15.72 -1.46 -0.21
N GLY A 89 -15.18 -0.46 -0.92
CA GLY A 89 -14.18 0.49 -0.42
C GLY A 89 -12.76 -0.07 -0.26
N LYS A 90 -12.52 -1.34 -0.61
CA LYS A 90 -11.18 -1.94 -0.60
C LYS A 90 -10.62 -1.94 -2.02
N ILE A 91 -9.38 -1.46 -2.16
CA ILE A 91 -8.67 -1.23 -3.43
C ILE A 91 -9.33 -0.13 -4.28
N PHE A 92 -10.63 -0.24 -4.53
CA PHE A 92 -11.44 0.70 -5.28
C PHE A 92 -12.69 1.09 -4.48
N ASP A 93 -13.09 2.34 -4.66
CA ASP A 93 -14.44 2.82 -4.36
C ASP A 93 -15.36 2.60 -5.57
#